data_AF-A0A661V9E9-F1
#
_entry.id   AF-A0A661V9E9-F1
#
_cell.length_a   1.000
_cell.length_b   1.000
_cell.length_c   1.000
_cell.angle_alpha   90.00
_cell.angle_beta   90.00
_cell.angle_gamma   90.00
#
_symmetry.space_group_name_H-M   'P 1'
#
loop_
_entity.id
_entity.type
_entity.pdbx_description
1 polymer ?
#
loop_
_entity_poly.entity_id
_entity_poly.type
_entity_poly.pdbx_seq_one_letter_code
_entity_poly.pdbx_strand_id
1 'polypeptide(L)' 'LLIPGYIDKEEVEKIAKFISSLNPDIPYSLLAFHPDFKMSDMPVTTKKLAEECYEVATKHLNRVNIGNKHLLW' A
#
# COMPACT_ATOMS: atom_id res chain seq x y z
N LEU A 1 0.79 4.82 2.39
CA LEU A 1 1.93 4.30 3.18
C LEU A 1 1.44 3.04 3.89
N LEU A 2 2.16 1.93 3.76
CA LEU A 2 1.72 0.62 4.25
C LEU A 2 2.32 0.31 5.62
N ILE A 3 1.75 0.87 6.70
CA ILE A 3 2.23 0.63 8.06
C ILE A 3 1.63 -0.70 8.58
N PRO A 4 2.45 -1.72 8.89
CA PRO A 4 1.93 -3.00 9.40
C PRO A 4 1.08 -2.82 10.65
N GLY A 5 -0.05 -3.54 10.74
CA GLY A 5 -0.98 -3.47 11.86
C GLY A 5 -1.94 -2.28 11.84
N TYR A 6 -1.65 -1.23 11.06
CA TYR A 6 -2.55 -0.08 10.86
C TYR A 6 -3.26 -0.14 9.52
N ILE A 7 -2.56 -0.58 8.47
CA ILE A 7 -3.07 -0.67 7.11
C ILE A 7 -2.95 -2.10 6.63
N ASP A 8 -4.06 -2.62 6.11
CA ASP A 8 -4.15 -3.92 5.47
C ASP A 8 -4.80 -3.79 4.08
N LYS A 9 -5.03 -4.95 3.44
CA LYS A 9 -5.66 -5.01 2.12
C LYS A 9 -7.10 -4.48 2.11
N GLU A 10 -7.85 -4.57 3.20
CA GLU A 10 -9.24 -4.12 3.22
C GLU A 10 -9.31 -2.60 3.16
N GLU A 11 -8.48 -1.93 3.95
CA GLU A 11 -8.37 -0.46 3.91
C GLU A 11 -7.82 0.03 2.56
N VAL A 12 -6.81 -0.65 2.01
CA VAL A 12 -6.29 -0.32 0.68
C VAL A 12 -7.35 -0.50 -0.41
N GLU A 13 -8.17 -1.56 -0.33
CA GLU A 13 -9.25 -1.78 -1.30
C GLU A 13 -10.33 -0.70 -1.21
N LYS A 14 -10.73 -0.29 0.00
CA LYS A 14 -11.70 0.81 0.19
C LYS A 14 -11.18 2.12 -0.41
N ILE A 15 -9.91 2.44 -0.18
CA ILE A 15 -9.26 3.62 -0.76
C ILE A 15 -9.21 3.51 -2.29
N ALA A 16 -8.83 2.35 -2.84
CA ALA A 16 -8.77 2.14 -4.28
C ALA A 16 -10.15 2.28 -4.95
N LYS A 17 -11.21 1.75 -4.33
CA LYS A 17 -12.60 1.95 -4.77
C LYS A 17 -13.00 3.41 -4.75
N PHE A 18 -12.67 4.13 -3.67
CA PHE A 18 -12.95 5.55 -3.56
C PHE A 18 -12.25 6.36 -4.67
N ILE A 19 -10.95 6.15 -4.87
CA ILE A 19 -10.19 6.82 -5.93
C ILE A 19 -10.75 6.47 -7.31
N SER A 20 -11.05 5.18 -7.55
CA SER A 20 -11.61 4.71 -8.82
C SER A 20 -12.97 5.33 -9.12
N SER A 21 -13.78 5.62 -8.09
CA SER A 21 -15.06 6.29 -8.27
C SER A 21 -14.93 7.72 -8.80
N LEU A 22 -13.76 8.34 -8.60
CA LEU A 22 -13.42 9.65 -9.16
C LEU A 22 -12.85 9.50 -10.57
N ASN A 23 -11.81 8.68 -10.73
CA ASN A 23 -11.23 8.31 -12.02
C ASN A 23 -10.27 7.10 -11.84
N PRO A 24 -10.46 5.98 -12.58
CA PRO A 24 -9.62 4.79 -12.47
C PRO A 24 -8.16 4.99 -12.92
N ASP A 25 -7.86 6.08 -13.62
CA ASP A 25 -6.51 6.43 -14.08
C ASP A 25 -5.75 7.33 -13.09
N ILE A 26 -6.34 7.69 -11.94
CA ILE A 26 -5.59 8.40 -10.89
C ILE A 26 -4.51 7.46 -10.35
N PRO A 27 -3.23 7.86 -10.36
CA PRO A 27 -2.15 7.01 -9.87
C PRO A 27 -2.23 6.83 -8.35
N TYR A 28 -2.09 5.59 -7.89
CA TYR A 28 -2.05 5.26 -6.47
C TYR A 28 -0.74 4.54 -6.11
N SER A 29 0.07 5.18 -5.28
CA SER A 29 1.39 4.67 -4.88
C SER A 29 1.35 4.08 -3.47
N LEU A 30 1.57 2.78 -3.38
CA LEU A 30 1.66 2.03 -2.13
C LEU A 30 3.11 2.04 -1.64
N LEU A 31 3.42 2.94 -0.70
CA LEU A 31 4.78 3.09 -0.17
C LEU A 31 5.04 2.06 0.94
N ALA A 32 6.09 1.24 0.79
CA ALA A 32 6.60 0.42 1.88
C ALA A 32 7.17 1.31 3.00
N PHE A 33 6.84 0.94 4.23
CA PHE A 33 7.19 1.61 5.47
C PHE A 33 8.48 1.04 6.04
N HIS A 34 9.40 1.93 6.42
CA HIS A 34 10.57 1.64 7.24
C HIS A 34 10.37 2.27 8.63
N PRO A 35 10.62 1.53 9.72
CA PRO A 35 10.48 2.06 11.07
C PRO A 35 11.63 3.00 11.42
N ASP A 36 11.32 4.29 11.54
CA ASP A 36 12.27 5.34 11.94
C ASP A 36 11.71 6.24 13.05
N PHE A 37 12.61 6.94 13.74
CA PHE A 37 12.32 7.95 14.76
C PHE A 37 11.39 7.46 15.89
N LYS A 38 10.11 7.87 15.89
CA LYS A 38 9.13 7.54 16.95
C LYS A 38 8.37 6.24 16.69
N MET A 39 8.67 5.54 15.61
CA MET A 39 8.05 4.25 15.25
C MET A 39 9.10 3.14 15.15
N SER A 40 10.22 3.26 15.89
CA SER A 40 11.34 2.31 15.85
C SER A 40 10.99 0.92 16.41
N ASP A 41 9.88 0.79 17.12
CA ASP A 41 9.34 -0.45 17.68
C ASP A 41 8.41 -1.20 16.71
N MET A 42 8.11 -0.61 15.54
CA MET A 42 7.25 -1.21 14.52
C MET A 42 8.06 -2.06 13.53
N PRO A 43 7.46 -3.11 12.95
CA PRO A 43 8.10 -3.84 11.86
C PRO A 43 8.06 -3.06 10.55
N VAL A 44 9.03 -3.35 9.68
CA VAL A 44 8.99 -2.95 8.26
C VAL A 44 7.80 -3.60 7.54
N THR A 45 7.29 -2.97 6.48
CA THR A 45 6.28 -3.62 5.62
C THR A 45 6.82 -4.93 5.07
N THR A 46 6.08 -6.02 5.25
CA THR A 46 6.45 -7.30 4.65
C THR A 46 6.12 -7.32 3.16
N LYS A 47 6.91 -8.07 2.39
CA LYS A 47 6.65 -8.29 0.96
C LYS A 47 5.22 -8.79 0.71
N LYS A 48 4.80 -9.79 1.49
CA LYS A 48 3.45 -10.37 1.42
C LYS A 48 2.35 -9.31 1.58
N LEU A 49 2.45 -8.46 2.60
CA LEU A 49 1.46 -7.41 2.83
C LEU A 49 1.40 -6.43 1.65
N ALA A 50 2.57 -6.02 1.13
CA ALA A 50 2.65 -5.12 -0.01
C ALA A 50 2.05 -5.72 -1.28
N GLU A 51 2.29 -7.00 -1.55
CA GLU A 51 1.72 -7.74 -2.69
C GLU A 51 0.20 -7.87 -2.57
N GLU A 52 -0.31 -8.29 -1.40
CA GLU A 52 -1.77 -8.39 -1.16
C GLU A 52 -2.47 -7.04 -1.34
N CYS A 53 -1.88 -5.95 -0.84
CA CYS A 53 -2.40 -4.59 -1.01
C CYS A 53 -2.37 -4.14 -2.48
N TYR A 54 -1.30 -4.47 -3.20
CA TYR A 54 -1.17 -4.16 -4.62
C TYR A 54 -2.23 -4.88 -5.44
N GLU A 55 -2.41 -6.19 -5.22
CA GLU A 55 -3.40 -7.00 -5.93
C GLU A 55 -4.82 -6.43 -5.78
N VAL A 56 -5.24 -6.10 -4.56
CA VAL A 56 -6.59 -5.53 -4.34
C VAL A 56 -6.74 -4.15 -4.94
N ALA A 57 -5.70 -3.31 -4.91
CA ALA A 57 -5.75 -1.97 -5.52
C ALA A 57 -5.86 -2.05 -7.05
N THR A 58 -5.11 -2.96 -7.69
CA THR A 58 -5.14 -3.14 -9.15
C THR A 58 -6.46 -3.67 -9.71
N LYS A 59 -7.35 -4.19 -8.85
CA LYS A 59 -8.72 -4.56 -9.26
C LYS A 59 -9.59 -3.34 -9.56
N HIS A 60 -9.24 -2.16 -9.03
CA HIS A 60 -10.04 -0.93 -9.14
C HIS A 60 -9.32 0.18 -9.89
N LEU A 61 -7.99 0.23 -9.87
CA LEU A 61 -7.19 1.29 -10.48
C LEU A 61 -6.24 0.76 -11.55
N ASN A 62 -6.10 1.51 -12.65
CA ASN A 62 -5.24 1.16 -13.78
C ASN A 62 -3.75 1.44 -13.49
N ARG A 63 -3.46 2.35 -12.56
CA ARG A 63 -2.12 2.90 -12.31
C ARG A 63 -1.71 2.76 -10.85
N VAL A 64 -1.43 1.53 -10.43
CA VAL A 64 -0.93 1.23 -9.09
C VAL A 64 0.57 0.94 -9.16
N ASN A 65 1.35 1.41 -8.17
CA ASN A 65 2.74 1.00 -8.01
C ASN A 65 3.09 0.80 -6.53
N ILE A 66 4.10 -0.04 -6.28
CA ILE A 66 4.72 -0.18 -4.97
C ILE A 66 6.01 0.66 -4.96
N GLY A 67 6.08 1.63 -4.04
CA GLY A 67 7.28 2.42 -3.78
C GLY A 67 8.15 1.81 -2.67
N ASN A 68 9.40 2.26 -2.56
CA ASN A 68 10.37 1.77 -1.58
C ASN A 68 10.60 0.25 -1.63
N LYS A 69 10.61 -0.34 -2.82
CA LYS A 69 10.75 -1.80 -3.03
C LYS A 69 12.02 -2.41 -2.43
N HIS A 70 13.07 -1.62 -2.22
CA HIS A 70 14.30 -2.07 -1.55
C HIS A 70 14.07 -2.50 -0.10
N LEU A 71 12.94 -2.15 0.51
CA LEU A 71 12.53 -2.58 1.84
C LEU A 71 11.81 -3.94 1.86
N LEU A 72 11.47 -4.51 0.69
CA LEU A 72 10.61 -5.70 0.54
C LEU A 72 11.38 -6.97 0.15
N TRP A 73 12.66 -7.06 0.55
CA TRP A 73 13.51 -8.24 0.32
C TRP A 73 13.06 -9.48 1.09
#